data_AF-A0A2V5W7F1-F1
#
_entry.id   AF-A0A2V5W7F1-F1
#
_cell.length_a   1.000
_cell.length_b   1.000
_cell.length_c   1.000
_cell.angle_alpha   90.00
_cell.angle_beta   90.00
_cell.angle_gamma   90.00
#
_symmetry.space_group_name_H-M   'P 1'
#
loop_
_entity.id
_entity.type
_entity.pdbx_description
1 polymer ?
#
loop_
_entity_poly.entity_id
_entity_poly.type
_entity_poly.pdbx_seq_one_letter_code
_entity_poly.pdbx_strand_id
1 'polypeptide(L)'
;MNGALFPALLAAFVIGSAFAKSVTAGTVTFVSPCECQGQKSGSRWPVKTDPSPVPLDKSTIQSATPSQIYEWKAPESNEPLTPETDTRIASEQKWYNLTGRLVGVKVEGDGDITLVLNDAEGKKAGSVNAEIPVGPTWCELRRTVFGWTTQTFPFSFKGSQRLEMREPHIITVTGQAFFDVDHASADHSNRRTKPKKYSVWEIHPVMALHVDQ
;
A
#
# COMPACT_ATOMS: atom_id res chain seq x y z
N MET A 1 18.89 -11.98 -73.09
CA MET A 1 19.68 -12.23 -71.87
C MET A 1 19.67 -10.95 -71.04
N ASN A 2 19.33 -11.08 -69.76
CA ASN A 2 19.48 -10.11 -68.66
C ASN A 2 18.59 -8.85 -68.76
N GLY A 3 17.61 -8.57 -67.90
CA GLY A 3 17.39 -8.98 -66.52
C GLY A 3 17.62 -7.77 -65.59
N ALA A 4 16.54 -7.27 -64.96
CA ALA A 4 16.50 -6.78 -63.57
C ALA A 4 15.17 -6.04 -63.33
N LEU A 5 14.27 -6.69 -62.60
CA LEU A 5 13.19 -6.02 -61.88
C LEU A 5 13.81 -5.16 -60.76
N PHE A 6 13.43 -3.90 -60.67
CA PHE A 6 13.63 -3.10 -59.46
C PHE A 6 12.36 -3.16 -58.61
N PRO A 7 12.41 -3.68 -57.37
CA PRO A 7 11.27 -3.60 -56.47
C PRO A 7 11.20 -2.20 -55.85
N ALA A 8 9.99 -1.63 -55.83
CA ALA A 8 9.67 -0.41 -55.11
C ALA A 8 9.81 -0.64 -53.60
N LEU A 9 10.69 0.12 -52.94
CA LEU A 9 10.76 0.16 -51.48
C LEU A 9 9.79 1.26 -51.00
N LEU A 10 8.57 0.89 -50.62
CA LEU A 10 7.71 1.75 -49.81
C LEU A 10 8.26 1.75 -48.38
N ALA A 11 8.96 2.82 -48.00
CA ALA A 11 9.29 3.08 -46.61
C ALA A 11 8.01 3.57 -45.90
N ALA A 12 7.29 2.66 -45.24
CA ALA A 12 6.21 3.01 -44.34
C ALA A 12 6.82 3.68 -43.09
N PHE A 13 6.77 5.01 -43.05
CA PHE A 13 7.14 5.80 -41.88
C PHE A 13 6.03 5.63 -40.82
N VAL A 14 6.15 4.59 -40.00
CA VAL A 14 5.31 4.45 -38.80
C VAL A 14 5.75 5.55 -37.84
N ILE A 15 4.99 6.64 -37.81
CA ILE A 15 5.12 7.67 -36.77
C ILE A 15 4.67 7.00 -35.47
N GLY A 16 5.63 6.40 -34.78
CA GLY A 16 5.47 5.90 -33.42
C GLY A 16 5.00 7.07 -32.57
N SER A 17 3.70 7.11 -32.30
CA SER A 17 3.10 8.07 -31.41
C SER A 17 3.59 7.74 -30.02
N ALA A 18 4.70 8.36 -29.62
CA ALA A 18 5.14 8.38 -28.23
C ALA A 18 4.12 9.20 -27.44
N PHE A 19 2.96 8.60 -27.16
CA PHE A 19 2.15 8.99 -26.03
C PHE A 19 2.97 8.65 -24.80
N ALA A 20 3.83 9.59 -24.40
CA ALA A 20 4.22 9.69 -23.01
C ALA A 20 2.92 9.62 -22.21
N LYS A 21 2.70 8.52 -21.49
CA LYS A 21 1.61 8.38 -20.52
C LYS A 21 1.88 9.44 -19.46
N SER A 22 1.41 10.66 -19.71
CA SER A 22 1.18 11.65 -18.68
C SER A 22 0.18 11.01 -17.74
N VAL A 23 0.65 10.55 -16.59
CA VAL A 23 -0.21 10.05 -15.52
C VAL A 23 -0.91 11.26 -14.93
N THR A 24 -1.94 11.76 -15.62
CA THR A 24 -2.96 12.57 -14.94
C THR A 24 -3.53 11.66 -13.86
N ALA A 25 -3.34 12.04 -12.59
CA ALA A 25 -3.95 11.36 -11.46
C ALA A 25 -5.45 11.26 -11.74
N GLY A 26 -5.91 10.06 -12.02
CA GLY A 26 -7.32 9.79 -12.28
C GLY A 26 -8.10 10.15 -11.03
N THR A 27 -9.30 10.71 -11.20
CA THR A 27 -10.24 10.78 -10.09
C THR A 27 -10.58 9.35 -9.68
N VAL A 28 -10.46 9.07 -8.39
CA VAL A 28 -10.84 7.80 -7.79
C VAL A 28 -12.13 8.02 -7.02
N THR A 29 -13.09 7.11 -7.18
CA THR A 29 -14.40 7.19 -6.56
C THR A 29 -14.63 5.94 -5.72
N PHE A 30 -14.80 6.11 -4.42
CA PHE A 30 -15.29 5.05 -3.57
C PHE A 30 -16.82 5.08 -3.62
N VAL A 31 -17.41 4.03 -4.18
CA VAL A 31 -18.87 3.88 -4.33
C VAL A 31 -19.49 3.30 -3.07
N SER A 32 -18.75 2.43 -2.39
CA SER A 32 -19.09 1.87 -1.09
C SER A 32 -17.80 1.49 -0.37
N PRO A 33 -17.85 1.01 0.89
CA PRO A 33 -16.68 0.43 1.53
C PRO A 33 -15.99 -0.66 0.71
N CYS A 34 -16.72 -1.39 -0.14
CA CYS A 34 -16.22 -2.58 -0.83
C CYS A 34 -15.96 -2.36 -2.33
N GLU A 35 -16.35 -1.20 -2.85
CA GLU A 35 -16.23 -0.87 -4.27
C GLU A 35 -15.52 0.46 -4.46
N CYS A 36 -14.45 0.41 -5.24
CA CYS A 36 -13.70 1.56 -5.72
C CYS A 36 -13.69 1.54 -7.24
N GLN A 37 -13.82 2.72 -7.85
CA GLN A 37 -13.77 2.94 -9.29
C GLN A 37 -12.68 3.96 -9.64
N GLY A 38 -12.02 3.76 -10.79
CA GLY A 38 -10.96 4.63 -11.28
C GLY A 38 -9.58 4.40 -10.64
N GLN A 39 -9.48 3.44 -9.71
CA GLN A 39 -8.22 3.01 -9.12
C GLN A 39 -7.30 2.35 -10.15
N LYS A 40 -6.00 2.41 -9.90
CA LYS A 40 -4.96 1.75 -10.70
C LYS A 40 -4.14 0.85 -9.79
N SER A 41 -3.76 -0.34 -10.27
CA SER A 41 -2.78 -1.16 -9.57
C SER A 41 -1.50 -0.36 -9.33
N GLY A 42 -1.03 -0.35 -8.08
CA GLY A 42 0.25 0.23 -7.70
C GLY A 42 1.44 -0.68 -8.01
N SER A 43 2.63 -0.27 -7.57
CA SER A 43 3.81 -1.13 -7.56
C SER A 43 3.59 -2.38 -6.72
N ARG A 44 4.22 -3.49 -7.13
CA ARG A 44 4.22 -4.76 -6.40
C ARG A 44 2.79 -5.21 -6.00
N TRP A 45 1.81 -4.95 -6.86
CA TRP A 45 0.39 -5.19 -6.59
C TRP A 45 0.06 -6.62 -6.13
N PRO A 46 0.68 -7.69 -6.69
CA PRO A 46 0.45 -9.06 -6.20
C PRO A 46 0.82 -9.25 -4.73
N VAL A 47 1.86 -8.56 -4.24
CA VAL A 47 2.28 -8.60 -2.83
C VAL A 47 1.29 -7.84 -1.96
N LYS A 48 0.89 -6.64 -2.40
CA LYS A 48 -0.08 -5.78 -1.72
C LYS A 48 -1.47 -6.44 -1.60
N THR A 49 -1.85 -7.25 -2.58
CA THR A 49 -3.16 -7.93 -2.63
C THR A 49 -3.11 -9.44 -2.37
N ASP A 50 -2.08 -9.91 -1.67
CA ASP A 50 -1.97 -11.33 -1.27
C ASP A 50 -3.14 -11.74 -0.35
N PRO A 51 -4.03 -12.65 -0.77
CA PRO A 51 -5.21 -13.02 0.00
C PRO A 51 -4.93 -14.13 1.03
N SER A 52 -3.66 -14.47 1.27
CA SER A 52 -3.27 -15.52 2.22
C SER A 52 -3.94 -15.32 3.58
N PRO A 53 -4.59 -16.35 4.15
CA PRO A 53 -5.30 -16.21 5.40
C PRO A 53 -4.33 -15.98 6.57
N VAL A 54 -4.81 -15.32 7.62
CA VAL A 54 -4.07 -15.19 8.88
C VAL A 54 -3.67 -16.59 9.37
N PRO A 55 -2.39 -16.82 9.77
CA PRO A 55 -1.95 -18.11 10.28
C PRO A 55 -2.80 -18.58 11.47
N LEU A 56 -3.22 -19.84 11.43
CA LEU A 56 -4.00 -20.45 12.51
C LEU A 56 -3.16 -20.61 13.79
N ASP A 57 -1.88 -20.94 13.63
CA ASP A 57 -0.93 -21.00 14.73
C ASP A 57 -0.49 -19.58 15.11
N LYS A 58 -1.12 -19.04 16.16
CA LYS A 58 -0.83 -17.70 16.67
C LYS A 58 0.63 -17.51 17.10
N SER A 59 1.38 -18.59 17.42
CA SER A 59 2.79 -18.48 17.78
C SER A 59 3.69 -18.02 16.62
N THR A 60 3.20 -18.16 15.38
CA THR A 60 3.88 -17.67 14.17
C THR A 60 3.67 -16.17 13.91
N ILE A 61 2.78 -15.52 14.68
CA ILE A 61 2.46 -14.10 14.54
C ILE A 61 3.21 -13.33 15.62
N GLN A 62 4.12 -12.46 15.21
CA GLN A 62 4.93 -11.66 16.13
C GLN A 62 4.17 -10.41 16.57
N SER A 63 4.19 -10.10 17.86
CA SER A 63 3.70 -8.80 18.34
C SER A 63 4.73 -7.70 18.04
N ALA A 64 4.26 -6.56 17.57
CA ALA A 64 5.08 -5.38 17.33
C ALA A 64 4.33 -4.09 17.72
N THR A 65 5.08 -3.04 18.05
CA THR A 65 4.55 -1.68 18.17
C THR A 65 5.09 -0.81 17.01
N PRO A 66 4.43 0.32 16.68
CA PRO A 66 4.90 1.21 15.63
C PRO A 66 6.34 1.69 15.82
N SER A 67 6.75 2.01 17.05
CA SER A 67 8.14 2.39 17.32
C SER A 67 9.14 1.27 17.04
N GLN A 68 8.78 0.00 17.28
CA GLN A 68 9.66 -1.13 16.96
C GLN A 68 9.84 -1.30 15.45
N ILE A 69 8.76 -1.22 14.67
CA ILE A 69 8.82 -1.27 13.20
C ILE A 69 9.57 -0.05 12.65
N TYR A 70 9.36 1.12 13.25
CA TYR A 70 10.09 2.32 12.89
C TYR A 70 11.61 2.18 13.09
N GLU A 71 12.06 1.38 14.06
CA GLU A 71 13.50 1.11 14.25
C GLU A 71 14.03 -0.08 13.44
N TRP A 72 13.20 -0.76 12.64
CA TRP A 72 13.69 -1.82 11.76
C TRP A 72 14.69 -1.28 10.74
N LYS A 73 15.67 -2.13 10.41
CA LYS A 73 16.57 -1.91 9.28
C LYS A 73 15.81 -2.10 7.98
N ALA A 74 16.15 -1.33 6.96
CA ALA A 74 15.70 -1.63 5.60
C ALA A 74 16.22 -3.01 5.15
N PRO A 75 15.59 -3.64 4.13
CA PRO A 75 16.15 -4.80 3.47
C PRO A 75 17.61 -4.58 3.05
N GLU A 76 18.39 -5.65 3.07
CA GLU A 76 19.78 -5.60 2.64
C GLU A 76 19.88 -5.18 1.16
N SER A 77 20.91 -4.42 0.80
CA SER A 77 21.06 -3.82 -0.54
C SER A 77 21.13 -4.84 -1.70
N ASN A 78 21.39 -6.10 -1.39
CA ASN A 78 21.44 -7.20 -2.36
C ASN A 78 20.08 -7.90 -2.56
N GLU A 79 19.06 -7.57 -1.78
CA GLU A 79 17.69 -8.05 -2.01
C GLU A 79 17.14 -7.37 -3.28
N PRO A 80 16.63 -8.13 -4.27
CA PRO A 80 16.16 -7.60 -5.54
C PRO A 80 14.77 -6.96 -5.41
N LEU A 81 14.64 -5.95 -4.55
CA LEU A 81 13.41 -5.21 -4.32
C LEU A 81 13.34 -4.00 -5.25
N THR A 82 12.43 -4.07 -6.21
CA THR A 82 12.08 -3.02 -7.17
C THR A 82 10.56 -2.82 -7.17
N PRO A 83 10.05 -1.71 -7.71
CA PRO A 83 8.60 -1.53 -7.90
C PRO A 83 7.93 -2.65 -8.71
N GLU A 84 8.71 -3.37 -9.52
CA GLU A 84 8.26 -4.50 -10.36
C GLU A 84 8.42 -5.88 -9.69
N THR A 85 8.96 -5.96 -8.48
CA THR A 85 9.17 -7.23 -7.78
C THR A 85 7.84 -7.76 -7.20
N ASP A 86 7.23 -8.70 -7.90
CA ASP A 86 5.91 -9.28 -7.56
C ASP A 86 5.93 -10.35 -6.45
N THR A 87 7.10 -10.65 -5.87
CA THR A 87 7.25 -11.63 -4.79
C THR A 87 7.69 -10.98 -3.48
N ARG A 88 7.33 -11.62 -2.36
CA ARG A 88 7.81 -11.25 -1.02
C ARG A 88 9.24 -11.73 -0.78
N ILE A 89 10.08 -10.86 -0.22
CA ILE A 89 11.35 -11.29 0.40
C ILE A 89 11.10 -11.98 1.76
N ALA A 90 12.12 -12.63 2.33
CA ALA A 90 11.95 -13.42 3.56
C ALA A 90 11.42 -12.61 4.75
N SER A 91 11.80 -11.34 4.89
CA SER A 91 11.27 -10.45 5.93
C SER A 91 9.81 -10.06 5.71
N GLU A 92 9.36 -9.96 4.45
CA GLU A 92 7.97 -9.66 4.08
C GLU A 92 7.02 -10.86 4.23
N GLN A 93 7.55 -12.07 4.35
CA GLN A 93 6.74 -13.28 4.60
C GLN A 93 6.30 -13.39 6.07
N LYS A 94 6.89 -12.59 6.97
CA LYS A 94 6.61 -12.63 8.41
C LYS A 94 5.28 -11.94 8.73
N TRP A 95 4.55 -12.54 9.65
CA TRP A 95 3.27 -12.06 10.15
C TRP A 95 3.42 -11.31 11.46
N TYR A 96 2.66 -10.22 11.58
CA TYR A 96 2.71 -9.34 12.74
C TYR A 96 1.32 -8.98 13.26
N ASN A 97 1.20 -8.90 14.58
CA ASN A 97 0.18 -8.13 15.27
C ASN A 97 0.79 -6.78 15.63
N LEU A 98 0.39 -5.74 14.89
CA LEU A 98 0.83 -4.37 15.13
C LEU A 98 -0.23 -3.64 15.97
N THR A 99 0.12 -3.37 17.23
CA THR A 99 -0.76 -2.66 18.17
C THR A 99 -0.36 -1.19 18.28
N GLY A 100 -1.29 -0.28 17.99
CA GLY A 100 -1.01 1.15 18.01
C GLY A 100 -2.25 2.03 18.10
N ARG A 101 -2.03 3.30 18.43
CA ARG A 101 -3.05 4.34 18.34
C ARG A 101 -3.23 4.74 16.88
N LEU A 102 -4.47 4.66 16.41
CA LEU A 102 -4.87 5.19 15.11
C LEU A 102 -4.86 6.72 15.16
N VAL A 103 -3.91 7.33 14.44
CA VAL A 103 -3.74 8.79 14.37
C VAL A 103 -4.17 9.37 13.03
N GLY A 104 -4.61 8.53 12.09
CA GLY A 104 -5.21 8.97 10.85
C GLY A 104 -5.65 7.81 9.97
N VAL A 105 -6.67 8.06 9.17
CA VAL A 105 -7.11 7.19 8.07
C VAL A 105 -6.97 7.97 6.78
N LYS A 106 -6.42 7.35 5.74
CA LYS A 106 -6.33 7.91 4.40
C LYS A 106 -6.85 6.89 3.39
N VAL A 107 -7.37 7.38 2.28
CA VAL A 107 -7.62 6.58 1.08
C VAL A 107 -6.63 7.00 -0.01
N GLU A 108 -6.10 6.02 -0.73
CA GLU A 108 -5.08 6.20 -1.76
C GLU A 108 -5.64 5.88 -3.16
N GLY A 109 -4.93 6.33 -4.19
CA GLY A 109 -5.38 6.29 -5.57
C GLY A 109 -5.41 4.88 -6.20
N ASP A 110 -4.79 3.91 -5.54
CA ASP A 110 -4.88 2.48 -5.85
C ASP A 110 -6.08 1.79 -5.18
N GLY A 111 -6.84 2.52 -4.36
CA GLY A 111 -8.05 2.05 -3.69
C GLY A 111 -7.82 1.55 -2.26
N ASP A 112 -6.58 1.60 -1.78
CA ASP A 112 -6.22 1.13 -0.46
C ASP A 112 -6.69 2.11 0.61
N ILE A 113 -6.98 1.57 1.80
CA ILE A 113 -7.18 2.37 3.01
C ILE A 113 -5.92 2.27 3.84
N THR A 114 -5.23 3.38 4.01
CA THR A 114 -4.06 3.50 4.87
C THR A 114 -4.49 3.89 6.29
N LEU A 115 -4.15 3.05 7.26
CA LEU A 115 -4.20 3.33 8.69
C LEU A 115 -2.83 3.84 9.14
N VAL A 116 -2.77 5.02 9.74
CA VAL A 116 -1.53 5.58 10.30
C VAL A 116 -1.50 5.31 11.79
N LEU A 117 -0.50 4.54 12.23
CA LEU A 117 -0.36 4.09 13.61
C LEU A 117 0.86 4.72 14.28
N ASN A 118 0.66 5.23 15.49
CA ASN A 118 1.71 5.55 16.45
C ASN A 118 1.64 4.56 17.62
N ASP A 119 2.69 4.48 18.44
CA ASP A 119 2.62 3.73 19.70
C ASP A 119 1.37 4.14 20.51
N ALA A 120 0.73 3.18 21.19
CA ALA A 120 -0.56 3.38 21.87
C ALA A 120 -0.57 4.56 22.86
N GLU A 121 0.51 4.72 23.62
CA GLU A 121 0.70 5.85 24.56
C GLU A 121 1.09 7.16 23.87
N GLY A 122 1.49 7.13 22.59
CA GLY A 122 1.87 8.30 21.80
C GLY A 122 3.20 8.96 22.20
N LYS A 123 4.01 8.32 23.06
CA LYS A 123 5.24 8.91 23.62
C LYS A 123 6.49 8.70 22.77
N LYS A 124 6.50 7.67 21.92
CA LYS A 124 7.66 7.32 21.09
C LYS A 124 7.51 7.86 19.67
N ALA A 125 8.66 8.12 19.04
CA ALA A 125 8.71 8.62 17.67
C ALA A 125 8.33 7.54 16.66
N GLY A 126 7.95 7.98 15.47
CA GLY A 126 7.65 7.13 14.33
C GLY A 126 6.15 6.91 14.13
N SER A 127 5.77 6.90 12.86
CA SER A 127 4.46 6.46 12.37
C SER A 127 4.66 5.29 11.41
N VAL A 128 3.78 4.30 11.49
CA VAL A 128 3.79 3.13 10.62
C VAL A 128 2.45 3.04 9.92
N ASN A 129 2.48 2.77 8.62
CA ASN A 129 1.28 2.50 7.86
C ASN A 129 0.87 1.02 8.00
N ALA A 130 -0.43 0.80 8.05
CA ALA A 130 -1.04 -0.49 7.83
C ALA A 130 -2.16 -0.33 6.80
N GLU A 131 -2.15 -1.11 5.73
CA GLU A 131 -2.98 -0.84 4.55
C GLU A 131 -3.93 -1.99 4.26
N ILE A 132 -5.19 -1.63 3.97
CA ILE A 132 -6.26 -2.56 3.65
C ILE A 132 -6.60 -2.41 2.16
N PRO A 133 -6.33 -3.44 1.34
CA PRO A 133 -6.59 -3.35 -0.09
C PRO A 133 -8.06 -3.21 -0.43
N VAL A 134 -8.35 -2.79 -1.66
CA VAL A 134 -9.70 -2.91 -2.23
C VAL A 134 -9.98 -4.32 -2.70
N GLY A 135 -11.17 -4.84 -2.37
CA GLY A 135 -11.64 -6.13 -2.87
C GLY A 135 -12.63 -6.81 -1.94
N PRO A 136 -13.30 -7.87 -2.42
CA PRO A 136 -14.29 -8.61 -1.62
C PRO A 136 -13.67 -9.22 -0.35
N THR A 137 -12.42 -9.68 -0.41
CA THR A 137 -11.67 -10.23 0.74
C THR A 137 -11.60 -9.28 1.93
N TRP A 138 -11.46 -7.97 1.66
CA TRP A 138 -11.25 -6.95 2.70
C TRP A 138 -12.51 -6.14 3.02
N CYS A 139 -13.64 -6.45 2.39
CA CYS A 139 -14.88 -5.68 2.48
C CYS A 139 -15.33 -5.41 3.93
N GLU A 140 -15.30 -6.41 4.81
CA GLU A 140 -15.69 -6.22 6.21
C GLU A 140 -14.73 -5.32 6.98
N LEU A 141 -13.41 -5.48 6.80
CA LEU A 141 -12.40 -4.60 7.41
C LEU A 141 -12.60 -3.15 6.95
N ARG A 142 -12.86 -2.95 5.66
CA ARG A 142 -13.13 -1.64 5.08
C ARG A 142 -14.42 -1.04 5.66
N ARG A 143 -15.50 -1.81 5.80
CA ARG A 143 -16.73 -1.34 6.47
C ARG A 143 -16.48 -0.89 7.89
N THR A 144 -15.71 -1.67 8.65
CA THR A 144 -15.32 -1.31 10.03
C THR A 144 -14.57 0.02 10.03
N VAL A 145 -13.52 0.17 9.22
CA VAL A 145 -12.72 1.41 9.19
C VAL A 145 -13.54 2.61 8.72
N PHE A 146 -14.35 2.47 7.68
CA PHE A 146 -15.21 3.55 7.22
C PHE A 146 -16.27 3.95 8.26
N GLY A 147 -16.76 3.01 9.05
CA GLY A 147 -17.65 3.27 10.19
C GLY A 147 -17.04 4.21 11.23
N TRP A 148 -15.72 4.25 11.36
CA TRP A 148 -15.00 5.17 12.24
C TRP A 148 -14.84 6.58 11.66
N THR A 149 -15.27 6.82 10.42
CA THR A 149 -15.08 8.10 9.72
C THR A 149 -16.41 8.83 9.49
N THR A 150 -16.33 10.15 9.27
CA THR A 150 -17.51 10.98 8.93
C THR A 150 -17.93 10.84 7.46
N GLN A 151 -17.19 10.06 6.66
CA GLN A 151 -17.36 9.99 5.22
C GLN A 151 -18.71 9.37 4.81
N THR A 152 -19.33 9.96 3.80
CA THR A 152 -20.51 9.42 3.13
C THR A 152 -20.15 8.96 1.72
N PHE A 153 -20.82 7.92 1.24
CA PHE A 153 -20.62 7.37 -0.10
C PHE A 153 -21.76 7.78 -1.05
N PRO A 154 -21.48 7.92 -2.36
CA PRO A 154 -20.16 7.86 -2.98
C PRO A 154 -19.36 9.15 -2.71
N PHE A 155 -18.03 9.05 -2.74
CA PHE A 155 -17.15 10.22 -2.71
C PHE A 155 -15.95 10.05 -3.62
N SER A 156 -15.37 11.16 -4.08
CA SER A 156 -14.29 11.16 -5.06
C SER A 156 -13.13 12.05 -4.64
N PHE A 157 -11.92 11.63 -4.99
CA PHE A 157 -10.69 12.36 -4.68
C PHE A 157 -9.63 12.16 -5.78
N LYS A 158 -8.52 12.90 -5.67
CA LYS A 158 -7.36 12.77 -6.57
C LYS A 158 -6.12 12.46 -5.75
N GLY A 159 -5.39 11.41 -6.15
CA GLY A 159 -4.17 11.00 -5.47
C GLY A 159 -4.46 10.34 -4.13
N SER A 160 -4.75 11.11 -3.10
CA SER A 160 -5.15 10.60 -1.79
C SER A 160 -6.01 11.60 -1.02
N GLN A 161 -6.79 11.11 -0.06
CA GLN A 161 -7.61 11.92 0.84
C GLN A 161 -7.49 11.40 2.27
N ARG A 162 -7.16 12.29 3.21
CA ARG A 162 -7.28 12.00 4.64
C ARG A 162 -8.76 12.07 5.04
N LEU A 163 -9.22 11.06 5.76
CA LEU A 163 -10.58 11.00 6.28
C LEU A 163 -10.63 11.55 7.69
N GLU A 164 -11.74 12.21 8.02
CA GLU A 164 -12.02 12.69 9.36
C GLU A 164 -12.55 11.53 10.21
N MET A 165 -11.90 11.29 11.35
CA MET A 165 -12.26 10.22 12.29
C MET A 165 -13.28 10.76 13.30
N ARG A 166 -14.27 9.93 13.64
CA ARG A 166 -15.30 10.24 14.65
C ARG A 166 -14.75 10.21 16.06
N GLU A 167 -13.85 9.27 16.33
CA GLU A 167 -13.27 9.04 17.66
C GLU A 167 -11.87 8.42 17.55
N PRO A 168 -11.04 8.52 18.60
CA PRO A 168 -9.74 7.85 18.63
C PRO A 168 -9.89 6.35 18.89
N HIS A 169 -9.04 5.54 18.25
CA HIS A 169 -8.97 4.09 18.47
C HIS A 169 -7.54 3.67 18.82
N ILE A 170 -7.41 2.70 19.73
CA ILE A 170 -6.23 1.83 19.81
C ILE A 170 -6.64 0.54 19.15
N ILE A 171 -5.85 0.10 18.17
CA ILE A 171 -6.16 -1.08 17.38
C ILE A 171 -4.96 -2.00 17.32
N THR A 172 -5.26 -3.28 17.16
CA THR A 172 -4.30 -4.29 16.73
C THR A 172 -4.67 -4.72 15.33
N VAL A 173 -3.76 -4.52 14.38
CA VAL A 173 -3.89 -5.04 13.01
C VAL A 173 -3.02 -6.27 12.84
N THR A 174 -3.54 -7.29 12.16
CA THR A 174 -2.79 -8.49 11.79
C THR A 174 -2.54 -8.49 10.29
N GLY A 175 -1.30 -8.65 9.88
CA GLY A 175 -0.94 -8.73 8.47
C GLY A 175 0.54 -9.06 8.27
N GLN A 176 0.98 -8.99 7.02
CA GLN A 176 2.37 -9.25 6.65
C GLN A 176 3.18 -7.96 6.56
N ALA A 177 4.47 -8.05 6.88
CA ALA A 177 5.38 -6.94 6.65
C ALA A 177 5.50 -6.65 5.14
N PHE A 178 5.62 -5.37 4.78
CA PHE A 178 5.84 -4.92 3.41
C PHE A 178 6.82 -3.76 3.42
N PHE A 179 7.81 -3.78 2.53
CA PHE A 179 8.72 -2.66 2.33
C PHE A 179 8.28 -1.85 1.12
N ASP A 180 7.77 -0.64 1.36
CA ASP A 180 7.25 0.22 0.30
C ASP A 180 8.37 0.94 -0.45
N VAL A 181 8.89 0.25 -1.47
CA VAL A 181 9.99 0.73 -2.33
C VAL A 181 9.70 2.07 -2.99
N ASP A 182 8.44 2.44 -3.22
CA ASP A 182 8.07 3.73 -3.82
C ASP A 182 8.29 4.91 -2.85
N HIS A 183 8.36 4.61 -1.56
CA HIS A 183 8.57 5.59 -0.51
C HIS A 183 9.96 5.54 0.12
N ALA A 184 10.76 4.53 -0.22
CA ALA A 184 12.14 4.37 0.23
C ALA A 184 13.02 5.58 -0.18
N SER A 185 13.87 6.03 0.73
CA SER A 185 14.88 7.03 0.45
C SER A 185 16.13 6.40 -0.18
N ALA A 186 16.86 7.20 -0.96
CA ALA A 186 18.11 6.78 -1.58
C ALA A 186 19.24 6.42 -0.58
N ASP A 187 19.09 6.80 0.69
CA ASP A 187 20.02 6.41 1.77
C ASP A 187 19.74 5.00 2.32
N HIS A 188 18.79 4.27 1.73
CA HIS A 188 18.36 2.93 2.16
C HIS A 188 17.96 2.86 3.63
N SER A 189 17.56 3.99 4.23
CA SER A 189 17.01 3.99 5.58
C SER A 189 15.55 3.57 5.58
N ASN A 190 15.06 3.12 6.74
CA ASN A 190 13.64 2.89 6.97
C ASN A 190 12.88 4.21 7.23
N ARG A 191 13.21 5.27 6.49
CA ARG A 191 12.57 6.59 6.60
C ARG A 191 12.03 6.96 5.24
N ARG A 192 10.74 7.30 5.18
CA ARG A 192 10.18 7.78 3.92
C ARG A 192 10.86 9.06 3.47
N THR A 193 10.93 9.26 2.15
CA THR A 193 11.37 10.55 1.59
C THR A 193 10.53 11.71 2.14
N LYS A 194 9.20 11.57 2.16
CA LYS A 194 8.26 12.52 2.76
C LYS A 194 6.97 11.82 3.25
N PRO A 195 6.50 12.09 4.49
CA PRO A 195 7.21 12.76 5.58
C PRO A 195 8.21 11.80 6.28
N LYS A 196 9.39 12.30 6.66
CA LYS A 196 10.47 11.50 7.27
C LYS A 196 10.11 10.79 8.58
N LYS A 197 9.02 11.20 9.24
CA LYS A 197 8.53 10.58 10.48
C LYS A 197 7.83 9.23 10.25
N TYR A 198 7.66 8.81 9.01
CA TYR A 198 7.03 7.54 8.65
C TYR A 198 8.11 6.51 8.32
N SER A 199 7.88 5.26 8.73
CA SER A 199 8.64 4.12 8.25
C SER A 199 8.35 3.81 6.78
N VAL A 200 9.30 3.15 6.13
CA VAL A 200 9.12 2.51 4.82
C VAL A 200 8.57 1.10 4.98
N TRP A 201 8.89 0.45 6.10
CA TRP A 201 8.21 -0.77 6.53
C TRP A 201 6.77 -0.49 6.95
N GLU A 202 5.86 -1.36 6.50
CA GLU A 202 4.42 -1.27 6.69
C GLU A 202 3.83 -2.66 6.96
N ILE A 203 2.56 -2.69 7.36
CA ILE A 203 1.77 -3.92 7.32
C ILE A 203 0.86 -3.86 6.10
N HIS A 204 1.11 -4.70 5.09
CA HIS A 204 0.34 -4.74 3.85
C HIS A 204 0.37 -6.15 3.23
N PRO A 205 -0.80 -6.82 3.04
CA PRO A 205 -2.13 -6.38 3.45
C PRO A 205 -2.39 -6.60 4.94
N VAL A 206 -3.28 -5.77 5.48
CA VAL A 206 -3.99 -6.04 6.74
C VAL A 206 -5.06 -7.09 6.46
N MET A 207 -5.03 -8.19 7.22
CA MET A 207 -5.91 -9.35 7.07
C MET A 207 -6.84 -9.55 8.27
N ALA A 208 -6.54 -8.96 9.42
CA ALA A 208 -7.47 -8.87 10.54
C ALA A 208 -7.28 -7.56 11.31
N LEU A 209 -8.32 -7.15 12.03
CA LEU A 209 -8.33 -5.94 12.84
C LEU A 209 -9.12 -6.18 14.11
N HIS A 210 -8.57 -5.71 15.23
CA HIS A 210 -9.20 -5.71 16.54
C HIS A 210 -9.11 -4.31 17.15
N VAL A 211 -10.19 -3.87 17.81
CA VAL A 211 -10.21 -2.61 18.57
C VAL A 211 -9.93 -2.96 20.02
N ASP A 212 -8.84 -2.43 20.56
CA ASP A 212 -8.48 -2.60 21.96
C ASP A 212 -9.31 -1.59 22.78
N GLN A 213 -10.11 -2.10 23.73
CA GLN A 213 -10.91 -1.29 24.65
C GLN A 213 -10.08 -0.74 25.82
#